data_AF-A0A6H1ZGP4-F1
#
_entry.id   AF-A0A6H1ZGP4-F1
#
_cell.length_a   1.000
_cell.length_b   1.000
_cell.length_c   1.000
_cell.angle_alpha   90.00
_cell.angle_beta   90.00
_cell.angle_gamma   90.00
#
_symmetry.space_group_name_H-M   'P 1'
#
loop_
_entity.id
_entity.type
_entity.pdbx_description
1 polymer ?
#
loop_
_entity_poly.entity_id
_entity_poly.type
_entity_poly.pdbx_seq_one_letter_code
_entity_poly.pdbx_strand_id
1 'polypeptide(L)' 'MRQLTAKQKKLINKYMDAHPEARHVDSLDIETWETLEDINDTEILYQEVNRYMGDRFYDVLNK' A
#
# COMPACT_ATOMS: atom_id res chain seq x y z
N MET A 1 -16.95 -3.22 0.43
CA MET A 1 -15.66 -2.93 1.09
C MET A 1 -15.17 -1.58 0.62
N ARG A 2 -14.81 -0.67 1.53
CA ARG A 2 -14.19 0.62 1.14
C ARG A 2 -12.85 0.31 0.48
N GLN A 3 -12.60 0.90 -0.68
CA GLN A 3 -11.35 0.71 -1.39
C GLN A 3 -10.37 1.82 -1.04
N LEU A 4 -9.07 1.54 -1.15
CA LEU A 4 -8.02 2.57 -1.08
C LEU A 4 -8.32 3.70 -2.06
N THR A 5 -8.17 4.93 -1.58
CA THR A 5 -8.32 6.12 -2.42
C THR A 5 -7.22 6.17 -3.48
N ALA A 6 -7.45 6.93 -4.56
CA ALA A 6 -6.42 7.13 -5.59
C ALA A 6 -5.11 7.73 -5.02
N LYS A 7 -5.22 8.58 -3.97
CA LYS A 7 -4.06 9.16 -3.28
C LYS A 7 -3.27 8.12 -2.49
N GLN A 8 -3.96 7.28 -1.71
CA GLN A 8 -3.32 6.17 -0.98
C GLN A 8 -2.62 5.20 -1.94
N LYS A 9 -3.28 4.79 -3.03
CA LYS A 9 -2.67 3.94 -4.06
C LYS A 9 -1.41 4.59 -4.66
N LYS A 10 -1.45 5.89 -4.98
CA LYS A 10 -0.29 6.61 -5.52
C LYS A 10 0.88 6.64 -4.53
N LEU A 11 0.61 6.81 -3.24
CA LEU A 11 1.64 6.78 -2.20
C LEU A 11 2.27 5.39 -2.07
N ILE A 12 1.45 4.34 -1.98
CA ILE A 12 1.92 2.94 -1.92
C ILE A 12 2.77 2.61 -3.14
N ASN A 13 2.33 3.00 -4.33
CA ASN A 13 3.06 2.77 -5.57
C ASN A 13 4.43 3.44 -5.54
N LYS A 14 4.50 4.72 -5.13
CA LYS A 14 5.76 5.45 -4.99
C LYS A 14 6.70 4.74 -4.00
N TYR A 15 6.16 4.23 -2.89
CA TYR A 15 6.95 3.50 -1.90
C TYR A 15 7.49 2.19 -2.48
N MET A 16 6.65 1.38 -3.13
CA MET A 16 7.05 0.10 -3.74
C MET A 16 8.03 0.29 -4.90
N ASP A 17 7.91 1.37 -5.66
CA ASP A 17 8.86 1.68 -6.75
C ASP A 17 10.25 2.04 -6.18
N ALA A 18 10.32 2.58 -4.96
CA ALA A 18 11.57 2.87 -4.25
C ALA A 18 12.10 1.67 -3.45
N HIS A 19 11.22 0.74 -3.06
CA HIS A 19 11.51 -0.45 -2.27
C HIS A 19 10.96 -1.71 -2.97
N PRO A 20 11.65 -2.23 -4.00
CA PRO A 20 11.16 -3.37 -4.80
C PRO A 20 10.92 -4.66 -4.00
N GLU A 21 11.53 -4.76 -2.82
CA GLU A 21 11.36 -5.86 -1.87
C GLU A 21 10.10 -5.74 -0.99
N ALA A 22 9.44 -4.57 -0.97
CA ALA A 22 8.24 -4.35 -0.17
C ALA A 22 7.05 -5.12 -0.74
N ARG A 23 6.48 -6.02 0.08
CA ARG A 23 5.46 -6.98 -0.37
C ARG A 23 4.16 -6.92 0.41
N HIS A 24 4.20 -6.37 1.61
CA HIS A 24 3.08 -6.34 2.53
C HIS A 24 3.14 -5.03 3.32
N VAL A 25 2.03 -4.72 3.98
CA VAL A 25 1.88 -3.47 4.75
C VAL A 25 2.96 -3.33 5.84
N ASP A 26 3.42 -4.42 6.46
CA ASP A 26 4.50 -4.36 7.46
C ASP A 26 5.87 -4.04 6.85
N SER A 27 5.98 -4.00 5.51
CA SER A 27 7.17 -3.50 4.82
C SER A 27 7.20 -1.97 4.72
N LEU A 28 6.10 -1.28 5.03
CA LEU A 28 6.05 0.19 5.00
C LEU A 28 6.81 0.76 6.21
N ASP A 29 7.48 1.89 5.99
CA ASP A 29 7.97 2.70 7.10
C ASP A 29 6.80 3.39 7.84
N ILE A 30 7.07 3.79 9.08
CA ILE A 30 6.06 4.40 9.95
C ILE A 30 5.51 5.70 9.36
N GLU A 31 6.35 6.51 8.71
CA GLU A 31 5.95 7.79 8.11
C GLU A 31 4.96 7.59 6.95
N THR A 32 5.21 6.58 6.10
CA THR A 32 4.32 6.20 5.01
C THR A 32 3.01 5.66 5.55
N TRP A 33 3.06 4.84 6.60
CA TRP A 33 1.85 4.31 7.25
C TRP A 33 0.99 5.43 7.86
N GLU A 34 1.58 6.31 8.66
CA GLU A 34 0.90 7.47 9.26
C GLU A 34 0.28 8.36 8.18
N THR A 35 0.99 8.58 7.06
CA THR A 35 0.44 9.35 5.93
C THR A 35 -0.76 8.65 5.28
N LEU A 36 -0.79 7.32 5.22
CA LEU A 36 -1.94 6.57 4.69
C LEU A 36 -3.16 6.70 5.61
N GLU A 37 -2.96 6.66 6.92
CA GLU A 37 -4.00 6.89 7.94
C GLU A 37 -4.53 8.32 7.88
N ASP A 38 -3.65 9.32 7.79
CA ASP A 38 -4.02 10.74 7.69
C ASP A 38 -4.87 11.06 6.45
N ILE A 39 -4.63 10.37 5.32
CA ILE A 39 -5.47 10.55 4.12
C ILE A 39 -6.89 10.08 4.39
N ASN A 40 -7.04 8.90 4.98
CA ASN A 40 -8.32 8.29 5.32
C ASN A 40 -8.09 7.01 6.14
N ASP A 41 -8.21 7.13 7.46
CA ASP A 41 -8.22 6.01 8.37
C ASP A 41 -9.57 5.27 8.29
N THR A 42 -9.50 3.98 7.98
CA THR A 42 -10.66 3.11 7.95
C THR A 42 -10.30 1.83 8.66
N GLU A 43 -11.27 1.19 9.32
CA GLU A 43 -11.07 -0.07 10.06
C GLU A 43 -10.45 -1.20 9.23
N ILE A 44 -10.51 -1.10 7.90
CA ILE A 44 -9.98 -2.08 6.95
C ILE A 44 -8.74 -1.60 6.19
N LEU A 45 -8.17 -0.43 6.55
CA LEU A 45 -7.06 0.18 5.82
C LEU A 45 -5.88 -0.79 5.71
N TYR A 46 -5.47 -1.39 6.82
CA TYR A 46 -4.38 -2.36 6.86
C TYR A 46 -4.60 -3.52 5.88
N GLN A 47 -5.79 -4.13 5.90
CA GLN A 47 -6.14 -5.26 5.05
C GLN A 47 -6.14 -4.87 3.57
N GLU A 48 -6.68 -3.69 3.26
CA GLU A 48 -6.76 -3.18 1.89
C GLU A 48 -5.38 -2.78 1.34
N VAL A 49 -4.52 -2.16 2.15
CA VAL A 49 -3.12 -1.86 1.81
C VAL A 49 -2.37 -3.16 1.55
N ASN A 50 -2.47 -4.12 2.47
CA ASN A 50 -1.76 -5.39 2.35
C ASN A 50 -2.19 -6.16 1.09
N ARG A 51 -3.49 -6.23 0.81
CA ARG A 51 -4.01 -6.86 -0.42
C ARG A 51 -3.49 -6.15 -1.67
N TYR A 52 -3.56 -4.81 -1.71
CA TYR A 52 -3.13 -4.04 -2.87
C TYR A 52 -1.64 -4.18 -3.17
N MET A 53 -0.79 -4.18 -2.14
CA MET A 53 0.65 -4.41 -2.28
C MET A 53 0.94 -5.82 -2.81
N GLY A 54 0.28 -6.83 -2.26
CA GLY A 54 0.40 -8.21 -2.73
C GLY A 54 0.02 -8.36 -4.20
N ASP A 55 -1.16 -7.86 -4.60
CA ASP A 55 -1.63 -7.91 -5.98
C ASP A 55 -0.63 -7.25 -6.94
N ARG A 56 -0.13 -6.06 -6.59
CA ARG A 56 0.85 -5.32 -7.41
C ARG A 56 2.18 -6.06 -7.52
N PHE A 57 2.66 -6.67 -6.45
CA PHE A 57 3.91 -7.45 -6.49
C PHE A 57 3.80 -8.65 -7.44
N TYR A 58 2.68 -9.39 -7.39
CA TYR A 58 2.42 -10.48 -8.33
C TYR A 58 2.30 -9.99 -9.78
N ASP A 59 1.64 -8.86 -10.01
CA ASP A 59 1.53 -8.26 -11.36
C ASP A 59 2.89 -7.86 -11.96
N VAL A 60 3.83 -7.41 -11.12
CA VAL A 60 5.18 -7.05 -11.57
C VAL A 60 6.03 -8.29 -11.84
N LEU A 61 5.93 -9.33 -11.01
CA LEU A 61 6.69 -10.58 -11.20
C LEU A 61 6.26 -11.39 -12.42
N ASN A 62 5.01 -11.30 -12.85
CA ASN A 62 4.44 -12.09 -13.95
C ASN A 62 4.38 -11.33 -15.29
N LYS A 63 5.08 -10.20 -15.40
CA LYS A 63 5.23 -9.41 -16.63
C LYS A 63 6.65 -9.54 -17.19
#